data_AF-A0A952BXB8-F1
#
_entry.id   AF-A0A952BXB8-F1
#
_cell.length_a   1.000
_cell.length_b   1.000
_cell.length_c   1.000
_cell.angle_alpha   90.00
_cell.angle_beta   90.00
_cell.angle_gamma   90.00
#
_symmetry.space_group_name_H-M   'P 1'
#
loop_
_entity.id
_entity.type
_entity.pdbx_description
1 polymer ?
#
loop_
_entity_poly.entity_id
_entity_poly.type
_entity_poly.pdbx_seq_one_letter_code
_entity_poly.pdbx_strand_id
1 'polypeptide(L)'
;MEQILKEGLDYALFLGAEYADARYSRLDTESISVKNGHVQGVDSHFDYGIGIRVLVDGSWGFASNPDIYDKNRMKKTVDRAVGLARAAAKVSSSRIQMVPKPVVRDSWKNDFVEDPFQIPLSEKLELLLSCSNKMSALDGVAISKGSMDFLREEKLY
;
A
#
# COMPACT_ATOMS: atom_id res chain seq x y z
N MET A 1 8.27 5.73 10.84
CA MET A 1 8.11 4.51 10.02
C MET A 1 9.38 3.67 10.02
N GLU A 2 10.46 4.22 9.47
CA GLU A 2 11.76 3.53 9.32
C GLU A 2 12.28 2.86 10.59
N GLN A 3 12.20 3.54 11.74
CA GLN A 3 12.65 2.99 13.01
C GLN A 3 11.93 1.69 13.40
N ILE A 4 10.60 1.63 13.22
CA ILE A 4 9.81 0.45 13.60
C ILE A 4 10.13 -0.72 12.66
N LEU A 5 10.28 -0.45 11.35
CA LEU A 5 10.70 -1.47 10.39
C LEU A 5 12.09 -1.99 10.74
N LYS A 6 13.03 -1.08 11.05
CA LYS A 6 14.39 -1.44 11.46
C LYS A 6 14.39 -2.33 12.71
N GLU A 7 13.61 -2.00 13.73
CA GLU A 7 13.47 -2.85 14.94
C GLU A 7 12.98 -4.27 14.58
N GLY A 8 12.02 -4.39 13.66
CA GLY A 8 11.54 -5.69 13.17
C GLY A 8 12.60 -6.47 12.40
N LEU A 9 13.38 -5.80 11.55
CA LEU A 9 14.48 -6.42 10.80
C LEU A 9 15.62 -6.85 11.71
N ASP A 10 16.03 -6.01 12.65
CA ASP A 10 17.05 -6.35 13.65
C ASP A 10 16.62 -7.59 14.46
N TYR A 11 15.32 -7.69 14.80
CA TYR A 11 14.77 -8.87 15.46
C TYR A 11 14.79 -10.12 14.57
N ALA A 12 14.50 -10.00 13.27
CA ALA A 12 14.60 -11.12 12.33
C ALA A 12 16.04 -11.67 12.24
N LEU A 13 17.02 -10.76 12.17
CA LEU A 13 18.44 -11.12 12.17
C LEU A 13 18.85 -11.78 13.48
N PHE A 14 18.37 -11.28 14.63
CA PHE A 14 18.59 -11.92 15.94
C PHE A 14 18.04 -13.35 16.00
N LEU A 15 16.92 -13.63 15.32
CA LEU A 15 16.36 -14.98 15.22
C LEU A 15 17.11 -15.89 14.22
N GLY A 16 18.19 -15.43 13.60
CA GLY A 16 19.03 -16.22 12.69
C GLY A 16 18.62 -16.15 11.23
N ALA A 17 17.90 -15.10 10.81
CA ALA A 17 17.76 -14.81 9.39
C ALA A 17 19.10 -14.36 8.80
N GLU A 18 19.50 -14.96 7.69
CA GLU A 18 20.67 -14.55 6.89
C GLU A 18 20.41 -13.23 6.16
N TYR A 19 19.14 -12.95 5.88
CA TYR A 19 18.66 -11.72 5.26
C TYR A 19 17.23 -11.44 5.71
N ALA A 20 16.91 -10.15 5.86
CA ALA A 20 15.55 -9.69 6.11
C ALA A 20 15.30 -8.37 5.36
N ASP A 21 14.11 -8.23 4.76
CA ASP A 21 13.59 -6.96 4.27
C ASP A 21 12.15 -6.73 4.73
N ALA A 22 11.74 -5.46 4.72
CA ALA A 22 10.41 -5.05 5.11
C ALA A 22 9.87 -4.06 4.08
N ARG A 23 8.65 -4.31 3.60
CA ARG A 23 7.93 -3.39 2.72
C ARG A 23 6.74 -2.81 3.44
N TYR A 24 6.74 -1.51 3.67
CA TYR A 24 5.55 -0.75 4.01
C TYR A 24 4.84 -0.29 2.73
N SER A 25 3.51 -0.38 2.72
CA SER A 25 2.68 0.16 1.65
C SER A 25 1.48 0.84 2.29
N ARG A 26 1.13 2.02 1.79
CA ARG A 26 -0.13 2.71 2.05
C ARG A 26 -0.79 3.04 0.73
N LEU A 27 -2.09 2.85 0.67
CA LEU A 27 -2.92 3.17 -0.47
C LEU A 27 -4.10 4.01 0.01
N ASP A 28 -4.18 5.26 -0.43
CA ASP A 28 -5.38 6.09 -0.29
C ASP A 28 -6.14 6.06 -1.62
N THR A 29 -7.45 5.85 -1.58
CA THR A 29 -8.35 5.91 -2.74
C THR A 29 -9.53 6.81 -2.44
N GLU A 30 -9.97 7.58 -3.44
CA GLU A 30 -11.21 8.37 -3.37
C GLU A 30 -11.97 8.20 -4.68
N SER A 31 -13.25 7.86 -4.61
CA SER A 31 -14.16 7.78 -5.76
C SER A 31 -15.39 8.63 -5.51
N ILE A 32 -15.75 9.46 -6.48
CA ILE A 32 -16.90 10.34 -6.45
C ILE A 32 -17.72 10.07 -7.71
N SER A 33 -19.03 9.92 -7.58
CA SER A 33 -19.92 9.76 -8.73
C SER A 33 -21.19 10.60 -8.61
N VAL A 34 -21.61 11.14 -9.75
CA VAL A 34 -22.87 11.88 -9.91
C VAL A 34 -23.68 11.30 -11.06
N LYS A 35 -25.00 11.41 -10.97
CA LYS A 35 -25.94 11.04 -12.02
C LYS A 35 -27.12 11.99 -12.03
N ASN A 36 -27.45 12.53 -13.19
CA ASN A 36 -28.59 13.43 -13.40
C ASN A 36 -28.63 14.60 -12.39
N GLY A 37 -27.49 15.23 -12.12
CA GLY A 37 -27.41 16.35 -11.17
C GLY A 37 -27.47 15.96 -9.69
N HIS A 38 -27.40 14.65 -9.38
CA HIS A 38 -27.41 14.16 -8.01
C HIS A 38 -26.16 13.35 -7.70
N VAL A 39 -25.60 13.54 -6.51
CA VAL A 39 -24.52 12.70 -5.98
C VAL A 39 -25.04 11.27 -5.81
N GLN A 40 -24.29 10.29 -6.31
CA GLN A 40 -24.61 8.87 -6.20
C GLN A 40 -23.77 8.19 -5.11
N GLY A 41 -22.48 8.55 -5.02
CA GLY A 41 -21.57 7.97 -4.05
C GLY A 41 -20.34 8.85 -3.87
N VAL A 42 -19.85 8.87 -2.63
CA VAL A 42 -18.56 9.42 -2.25
C VAL A 42 -17.92 8.38 -1.34
N ASP A 43 -16.87 7.74 -1.84
CA ASP A 43 -16.16 6.68 -1.15
C ASP A 43 -14.72 7.12 -0.98
N SER A 44 -14.26 7.24 0.26
CA SER A 44 -12.85 7.46 0.58
C SER A 44 -12.38 6.33 1.48
N HIS A 45 -11.26 5.73 1.10
CA HIS A 45 -10.69 4.60 1.80
C HIS A 45 -9.17 4.77 1.86
N PHE A 46 -8.59 4.29 2.96
CA PHE A 46 -7.17 4.08 3.01
C PHE A 46 -6.90 2.72 3.65
N ASP A 47 -5.87 2.05 3.15
CA ASP A 47 -5.32 0.85 3.76
C ASP A 47 -3.81 0.95 3.81
N TYR A 48 -3.21 0.27 4.78
CA TYR A 48 -1.76 0.17 4.89
C TYR A 48 -1.34 -1.16 5.50
N GLY A 49 -0.10 -1.55 5.23
CA GLY A 49 0.43 -2.75 5.81
C GLY A 49 1.93 -2.88 5.62
N ILE A 50 2.48 -3.83 6.37
CA ILE A 50 3.87 -4.23 6.28
C ILE A 50 3.97 -5.69 5.86
N GLY A 51 4.86 -5.96 4.94
CA GLY A 51 5.31 -7.32 4.61
C GLY A 51 6.75 -7.48 5.06
N ILE A 52 7.06 -8.58 5.76
CA ILE A 52 8.40 -8.94 6.20
C ILE A 52 8.78 -10.20 5.46
N ARG A 53 9.92 -10.17 4.76
CA ARG A 53 10.49 -11.33 4.09
C ARG A 53 11.84 -11.63 4.71
N VAL A 54 12.08 -12.91 4.98
CA VAL A 54 13.32 -13.39 5.61
C VAL A 54 13.86 -14.59 4.86
N LEU A 55 15.19 -14.71 4.84
CA LEU A 55 15.90 -15.89 4.37
C LEU A 55 16.51 -16.60 5.58
N VAL A 56 16.16 -17.87 5.79
CA VAL A 56 16.72 -18.71 6.86
C VAL A 56 17.07 -20.07 6.28
N ASP A 57 18.31 -20.51 6.48
CA ASP A 57 18.87 -21.75 5.92
C ASP A 57 18.56 -21.85 4.42
N GLY A 58 18.89 -20.79 3.68
CA GLY A 58 18.67 -20.67 2.24
C GLY A 58 17.22 -20.83 1.77
N SER A 59 16.23 -20.62 2.65
CA SER A 59 14.80 -20.74 2.33
C SER A 59 14.00 -19.50 2.73
N TRP A 60 13.05 -19.10 1.90
CA TRP A 60 12.26 -17.90 2.10
C TRP A 60 11.09 -18.13 3.06
N GLY A 61 10.85 -17.15 3.91
CA GLY A 61 9.62 -17.00 4.68
C GLY A 61 9.07 -15.59 4.53
N PHE A 62 7.76 -15.47 4.59
CA PHE A 62 7.05 -14.20 4.45
C PHE A 62 5.86 -14.14 5.40
N ALA A 63 5.65 -12.98 6.01
CA ALA A 63 4.45 -12.68 6.76
C ALA A 63 4.13 -11.19 6.64
N SER A 64 2.86 -10.84 6.80
CA SER A 64 2.40 -9.46 6.74
C SER A 64 1.39 -9.15 7.83
N ASN A 65 1.26 -7.87 8.18
CA ASN A 65 0.20 -7.39 9.06
C ASN A 65 -0.18 -5.94 8.72
N PRO A 66 -1.42 -5.51 9.05
CA PRO A 66 -1.88 -4.15 8.83
C PRO A 66 -1.62 -3.20 10.02
N ASP A 67 -0.98 -3.65 11.09
CA ASP A 67 -0.85 -2.88 12.34
C ASP A 67 0.61 -2.72 12.72
N ILE A 68 1.18 -1.66 12.17
CA ILE A 68 2.60 -1.33 12.28
C ILE A 68 2.98 -0.74 13.64
N TYR A 69 2.01 -0.22 14.39
CA TYR A 69 2.29 0.52 15.63
C TYR A 69 2.30 -0.40 16.85
N ASP A 70 1.66 -1.57 16.74
CA ASP A 70 1.74 -2.62 17.74
C ASP A 70 3.05 -3.42 17.61
N LYS A 71 4.02 -3.11 18.48
CA LYS A 71 5.29 -3.82 18.57
C LYS A 71 5.13 -5.33 18.77
N ASN A 72 4.09 -5.79 19.47
CA ASN A 72 3.84 -7.22 19.66
C ASN A 72 3.38 -7.87 18.36
N ARG A 73 2.56 -7.19 17.55
CA ARG A 73 2.17 -7.69 16.22
C ARG A 73 3.33 -7.70 15.25
N MET A 74 4.19 -6.69 15.29
CA MET A 74 5.45 -6.68 14.53
C MET A 74 6.29 -7.92 14.88
N LYS A 75 6.55 -8.14 16.17
CA LYS A 75 7.32 -9.30 16.66
C LYS A 75 6.71 -10.63 16.21
N LYS A 76 5.39 -10.81 16.38
CA LYS A 76 4.66 -12.01 15.93
C LYS A 76 4.76 -12.22 14.42
N THR A 77 4.78 -11.14 13.64
CA THR A 77 4.91 -11.21 12.18
C THR A 77 6.30 -11.68 11.78
N VAL A 78 7.34 -11.14 12.43
CA VAL A 78 8.72 -11.61 12.26
C VAL A 78 8.85 -13.09 12.67
N ASP A 79 8.34 -13.46 13.84
CA ASP A 79 8.34 -14.84 14.33
C ASP A 79 7.69 -15.79 13.32
N ARG A 80 6.56 -15.37 12.73
CA ARG A 80 5.85 -16.14 11.70
C ARG A 80 6.66 -16.25 10.41
N ALA A 81 7.26 -15.17 9.92
CA ALA A 81 8.09 -15.20 8.72
C ALA A 81 9.29 -16.14 8.90
N VAL A 82 9.99 -16.05 10.04
CA VAL A 82 11.12 -16.93 10.38
C VAL A 82 10.66 -18.38 10.54
N GLY A 83 9.54 -18.62 11.22
CA GLY A 83 8.96 -19.96 11.36
C GLY A 83 8.64 -20.61 10.01
N LEU A 84 8.07 -19.85 9.07
CA LEU A 84 7.78 -20.32 7.72
C LEU A 84 9.07 -20.61 6.92
N ALA A 85 10.08 -19.74 7.02
CA ALA A 85 11.38 -19.98 6.39
C ALA A 85 12.03 -21.27 6.89
N ARG A 86 12.07 -21.48 8.21
CA ARG A 86 12.61 -22.71 8.83
C ARG A 86 11.83 -23.95 8.44
N ALA A 87 10.50 -23.86 8.33
CA ALA A 87 9.67 -24.96 7.88
C ALA A 87 9.98 -25.31 6.41
N ALA A 88 10.11 -24.30 5.54
CA ALA A 88 10.47 -24.48 4.15
C ALA A 88 11.87 -25.10 3.99
N ALA A 89 12.84 -24.69 4.82
CA ALA A 89 14.19 -25.23 4.80
C ALA A 89 14.24 -26.76 5.03
N LYS A 90 13.31 -27.32 5.82
CA LYS A 90 13.26 -28.77 6.08
C LYS A 90 12.93 -29.61 4.83
N VAL A 91 12.23 -29.03 3.86
CA VAL A 91 11.73 -29.75 2.67
C VAL A 91 12.35 -29.25 1.38
N SER A 92 13.01 -28.09 1.38
CA SER A 92 13.63 -27.54 0.17
C SER A 92 14.82 -28.39 -0.27
N SER A 93 14.83 -28.76 -1.55
CA SER A 93 15.90 -29.50 -2.23
C SER A 93 17.10 -28.64 -2.63
N SER A 94 16.96 -27.31 -2.57
CA SER A 94 18.03 -26.36 -2.88
C SER A 94 18.07 -25.22 -1.86
N ARG A 95 19.23 -24.61 -1.73
CA ARG A 95 19.50 -23.53 -0.77
C ARG A 95 19.86 -22.28 -1.56
N ILE A 96 19.09 -21.22 -1.36
CA ILE A 96 19.34 -19.91 -1.97
C ILE A 96 20.49 -19.24 -1.21
N GLN A 97 21.44 -18.68 -1.95
CA GLN A 97 22.49 -17.84 -1.39
C GLN A 97 22.37 -16.44 -1.97
N MET A 98 22.42 -15.44 -1.10
CA MET A 98 22.41 -14.04 -1.51
C MET A 98 23.80 -13.65 -2.02
N VAL A 99 23.84 -12.97 -3.16
CA VAL A 99 25.08 -12.35 -3.64
C VAL A 99 25.28 -10.99 -2.97
N PRO A 100 26.51 -10.65 -2.55
CA PRO A 100 26.78 -9.33 -2.00
C PRO A 100 26.43 -8.24 -3.02
N LYS A 101 25.61 -7.28 -2.61
CA LYS A 101 25.27 -6.09 -3.39
C LYS A 101 25.39 -4.86 -2.49
N PRO A 102 25.96 -3.73 -2.97
CA PRO A 102 25.93 -2.48 -2.24
C PRO A 102 24.49 -2.05 -1.92
N VAL A 103 24.30 -1.45 -0.75
CA VAL A 103 23.01 -0.84 -0.38
C VAL A 103 22.72 0.32 -1.33
N VAL A 104 21.52 0.33 -1.90
CA VAL A 104 21.02 1.44 -2.72
C VAL A 104 19.99 2.21 -1.91
N ARG A 105 20.13 3.53 -1.87
CA ARG A 105 19.13 4.45 -1.29
C ARG A 105 18.67 5.37 -2.39
N ASP A 106 17.38 5.37 -2.64
CA ASP A 106 16.78 6.20 -3.66
C ASP A 106 15.35 6.55 -3.27
N SER A 107 14.78 7.57 -3.91
CA SER A 107 13.38 7.92 -3.75
C SER A 107 12.80 8.42 -5.07
N TRP A 108 11.53 8.12 -5.29
CA TRP A 108 10.81 8.58 -6.46
C TRP A 108 9.40 8.97 -6.07
N LYS A 109 8.88 10.00 -6.73
CA LYS A 109 7.49 10.45 -6.62
C LYS A 109 6.98 10.82 -8.00
N ASN A 110 5.69 10.68 -8.24
CA ASN A 110 5.05 11.23 -9.42
C ASN A 110 5.12 12.76 -9.39
N ASP A 111 5.30 13.35 -10.58
CA ASP A 111 5.07 14.77 -10.77
C ASP A 111 3.58 15.02 -10.97
N PHE A 112 3.00 15.94 -10.19
CA PHE A 112 1.63 16.39 -10.34
C PHE A 112 1.58 17.90 -10.13
N VAL A 113 0.66 18.58 -10.84
CA VAL A 113 0.46 20.03 -10.72
C VAL A 113 -0.32 20.35 -9.45
N GLU A 114 -1.36 19.58 -9.18
CA GLU A 114 -2.21 19.68 -8.00
C GLU A 114 -2.41 18.29 -7.39
N ASP A 115 -2.33 18.19 -6.06
CA ASP A 115 -2.66 16.96 -5.33
C ASP A 115 -4.18 16.87 -5.21
N PRO A 116 -4.86 15.92 -5.86
CA PRO A 116 -6.30 15.81 -5.77
C PRO A 116 -6.78 15.54 -4.35
N PHE A 117 -5.96 14.96 -3.47
CA PHE A 117 -6.32 14.73 -2.07
C PHE A 117 -6.25 16.00 -1.20
N GLN A 118 -5.66 17.09 -1.69
CA GLN A 118 -5.69 18.41 -1.03
C GLN A 118 -6.84 19.29 -1.50
N ILE A 119 -7.47 18.95 -2.63
CA ILE A 119 -8.63 19.67 -3.16
C ILE A 119 -9.86 19.32 -2.31
N PRO A 120 -10.63 20.31 -1.80
CA PRO A 120 -11.84 20.06 -1.03
C PRO A 120 -12.88 19.23 -1.81
N LEU A 121 -13.56 18.31 -1.11
CA LEU A 121 -14.64 17.52 -1.70
C LEU A 121 -15.74 18.38 -2.35
N SER A 122 -16.06 19.53 -1.77
CA SER A 122 -17.07 20.45 -2.30
C SER A 122 -16.73 20.96 -3.69
N GLU A 123 -15.47 21.26 -3.95
CA GLU A 123 -15.00 21.76 -5.25
C GLU A 123 -15.07 20.66 -6.32
N LYS A 124 -14.66 19.44 -5.96
CA LYS A 124 -14.80 18.25 -6.81
C LYS A 124 -16.26 17.97 -7.18
N LEU A 125 -17.15 18.04 -6.18
CA LEU A 125 -18.59 17.83 -6.36
C LEU A 125 -19.21 18.94 -7.21
N GLU A 126 -18.86 20.20 -6.96
CA GLU A 126 -19.34 21.33 -7.75
C GLU A 126 -18.98 21.16 -9.22
N LEU A 127 -17.73 20.79 -9.52
CA LEU A 127 -17.28 20.52 -10.88
C LEU A 127 -18.11 19.40 -11.53
N LEU A 128 -18.25 18.24 -10.88
CA LEU A 128 -19.03 17.12 -11.41
C LEU A 128 -20.51 17.46 -11.62
N LEU A 129 -21.14 18.13 -10.67
CA LEU A 129 -22.53 18.54 -10.76
C LEU A 129 -22.73 19.57 -11.87
N SER A 130 -21.80 20.54 -12.03
CA SER A 130 -21.85 21.52 -13.11
C SER A 130 -21.79 20.84 -14.49
N CYS A 131 -20.94 19.82 -14.65
CA CYS A 131 -20.85 19.03 -15.87
C CYS A 131 -22.14 18.24 -16.13
N SER A 132 -22.64 17.53 -15.11
CA SER A 132 -23.87 16.72 -15.21
C SER A 132 -25.08 17.59 -15.58
N ASN A 133 -25.23 18.76 -14.98
CA ASN A 133 -26.32 19.70 -15.25
C ASN A 133 -26.24 20.28 -16.67
N LYS A 134 -25.04 20.67 -17.15
CA LYS A 134 -24.85 21.15 -18.52
C LYS A 134 -25.20 20.08 -19.56
N MET A 135 -24.84 18.82 -19.31
CA MET A 135 -25.21 17.70 -20.19
C MET A 135 -26.73 17.48 -20.21
N SER A 136 -27.36 17.49 -19.04
CA SER A 136 -28.81 17.25 -18.89
C SER A 136 -29.69 18.36 -19.47
N ALA A 137 -29.13 19.53 -19.76
CA ALA A 137 -29.86 20.63 -20.41
C ALA A 137 -30.00 20.45 -21.94
N LEU A 138 -29.35 19.46 -22.55
CA LEU A 138 -29.42 19.20 -23.98
C LEU A 138 -30.60 18.29 -24.33
N ASP A 139 -31.34 18.65 -25.39
CA ASP A 139 -32.45 17.86 -25.89
C ASP A 139 -32.01 16.43 -26.26
N GLY A 140 -32.78 15.45 -25.81
CA GLY A 140 -32.51 14.02 -26.05
C GLY A 140 -31.58 13.35 -25.03
N VAL A 141 -31.00 14.08 -24.07
CA VAL A 141 -30.16 13.47 -23.02
C VAL A 141 -31.02 12.97 -21.86
N ALA A 142 -31.24 11.65 -21.81
CA ALA A 142 -32.00 11.01 -20.74
C ALA A 142 -31.17 10.78 -19.45
N ILE A 143 -29.85 10.61 -19.57
CA ILE A 143 -28.95 10.31 -18.46
C ILE A 143 -27.63 11.07 -18.62
N SER A 144 -27.20 11.78 -17.57
CA SER A 144 -25.85 12.31 -17.44
C SER A 144 -25.13 11.63 -16.27
N LYS A 145 -23.83 11.35 -16.42
CA LYS A 145 -22.98 10.74 -15.40
C LYS A 145 -21.63 11.43 -15.38
N GLY A 146 -21.06 11.59 -14.20
CA GLY A 146 -19.69 12.05 -14.02
C GLY A 146 -19.04 11.31 -12.86
N SER A 147 -17.74 11.05 -12.96
CA SER A 147 -16.96 10.47 -11.88
C SER A 147 -15.56 11.07 -11.79
N MET A 148 -14.98 10.98 -10.60
CA MET A 148 -13.57 11.23 -10.34
C MET A 148 -13.04 10.08 -9.48
N ASP A 149 -11.90 9.54 -9.88
CA ASP A 149 -11.24 8.43 -9.18
C ASP A 149 -9.78 8.81 -8.94
N PHE A 150 -9.37 8.81 -7.68
CA PHE A 150 -8.05 9.20 -7.24
C PHE A 150 -7.37 8.07 -6.48
N LEU A 151 -6.06 7.96 -6.67
CA LEU A 151 -5.21 6.97 -6.02
C LEU A 151 -3.90 7.62 -5.61
N ARG A 152 -3.52 7.46 -4.34
CA ARG A 152 -2.20 7.82 -3.82
C ARG A 152 -1.57 6.58 -3.18
N GLU A 153 -0.36 6.25 -3.62
CA GLU A 153 0.39 5.12 -3.11
C GLU A 153 1.71 5.60 -2.51
N GLU A 154 1.97 5.20 -1.28
CA GLU A 154 3.25 5.42 -0.59
C GLU A 154 3.88 4.06 -0.28
N LYS A 155 5.13 3.88 -0.67
CA LYS A 155 5.88 2.63 -0.44
C LYS A 155 7.25 2.95 0.16
N LEU A 156 7.63 2.13 1.13
CA LEU A 156 8.96 2.12 1.73
C LEU A 156 9.48 0.68 1.76
N TYR A 157 10.74 0.50 1.41
CA TYR A 157 11.44 -0.79 1.29
C TYR A 157 12.67 -0.83 2.18
#